data_AF-A0A7Y9FIT2-F1
#
_entry.id   AF-A0A7Y9FIT2-F1
#
_cell.length_a   1.000
_cell.length_b   1.000
_cell.length_c   1.000
_cell.angle_alpha   90.00
_cell.angle_beta   90.00
_cell.angle_gamma   90.00
#
_symmetry.space_group_name_H-M   'P 1'
#
loop_
_entity.id
_entity.type
_entity.pdbx_description
1 polymer ?
#
loop_
_entity_poly.entity_id
_entity_poly.type
_entity_poly.pdbx_seq_one_letter_code
_entity_poly.pdbx_strand_id
1 'polypeptide(L)'
;MLEQGPLLRGEVLHVHVDPLVEAGKPALYVTGPVYLDDAFAVVEENGHPVMIAWLVPISAAEHQYVATQGWDPFEDVLVARDPDLVDVRRPSVV
;
A
#
# COMPACT_ATOMS: atom_id res chain seq x y z
N MET A 1 -15.88 6.83 -10.85
CA MET A 1 -16.05 5.47 -10.30
C MET A 1 -14.94 4.63 -10.89
N LEU A 2 -14.07 4.02 -10.09
CA LEU A 2 -13.13 3.04 -10.60
C LEU A 2 -13.96 1.92 -11.23
N GLU A 3 -13.67 1.52 -12.47
CA GLU A 3 -14.48 0.51 -13.18
C GLU A 3 -14.42 -0.89 -12.50
N GLN A 4 -13.59 -1.04 -11.46
CA GLN A 4 -13.25 -2.29 -10.76
C GLN A 4 -13.77 -2.37 -9.30
N GLY A 5 -14.52 -1.38 -8.81
CA GLY A 5 -14.97 -1.34 -7.40
C GLY A 5 -14.01 -0.59 -6.46
N PRO A 6 -14.26 -0.57 -5.13
CA PRO A 6 -13.40 0.11 -4.17
C PRO A 6 -12.10 -0.66 -3.95
N LEU A 7 -11.00 0.07 -3.75
CA LEU A 7 -9.71 -0.50 -3.34
C LEU A 7 -9.77 -0.91 -1.87
N LEU A 8 -9.36 -2.13 -1.56
CA LEU A 8 -9.42 -2.68 -0.20
C LEU A 8 -8.03 -2.72 0.43
N ARG A 9 -7.95 -2.52 1.75
CA ARG A 9 -6.69 -2.72 2.49
C ARG A 9 -6.16 -4.13 2.25
N GLY A 10 -4.87 -4.25 1.98
CA GLY A 10 -4.24 -5.51 1.66
C GLY A 10 -4.22 -5.84 0.16
N GLU A 11 -5.00 -5.12 -0.66
CA GLU A 11 -5.01 -5.32 -2.12
C GLU A 11 -3.69 -4.86 -2.74
N VAL A 12 -3.27 -5.57 -3.79
CA VAL A 12 -2.07 -5.25 -4.55
C VAL A 12 -2.44 -4.96 -6.00
N LEU A 13 -2.06 -3.78 -6.48
CA LEU A 13 -2.31 -3.31 -7.83
C LEU A 13 -1.02 -3.37 -8.64
N HIS A 14 -1.02 -4.11 -9.75
CA HIS A 14 0.10 -4.10 -10.68
C HIS A 14 0.14 -2.79 -11.46
N VAL A 15 1.34 -2.23 -11.61
CA VAL A 15 1.56 -0.99 -12.36
C VAL A 15 2.61 -1.18 -13.46
N HIS A 16 2.39 -0.50 -14.58
CA HIS A 16 3.31 -0.47 -15.71
C HIS A 16 3.88 0.95 -15.93
N VAL A 17 4.08 1.67 -14.82
CA VAL A 17 4.57 3.06 -14.83
C VAL A 17 6.08 3.06 -14.75
N ASP A 18 6.76 3.52 -15.79
CA ASP A 18 8.22 3.36 -15.97
C ASP A 18 9.05 3.77 -14.73
N PRO A 19 8.86 4.95 -14.11
CA PRO A 19 9.64 5.31 -12.91
C PRO A 19 9.53 4.34 -11.74
N LEU A 20 8.37 3.70 -11.56
CA LEU A 20 8.16 2.72 -10.49
C LEU A 20 8.79 1.38 -10.85
N VAL A 21 8.60 0.93 -12.09
CA VAL A 21 9.18 -0.33 -12.59
C VAL A 21 10.71 -0.27 -12.58
N GLU A 22 11.30 0.83 -13.04
CA GLU A 22 12.75 1.07 -13.04
C GLU A 22 13.33 1.13 -11.62
N ALA A 23 12.55 1.63 -10.64
CA ALA A 23 12.91 1.61 -9.24
C ALA A 23 12.69 0.24 -8.54
N GLY A 24 12.29 -0.79 -9.29
CA GLY A 24 12.03 -2.12 -8.73
C GLY A 24 10.73 -2.23 -7.94
N LYS A 25 9.76 -1.34 -8.20
CA LYS A 25 8.45 -1.29 -7.54
C LYS A 25 7.31 -1.55 -8.55
N PRO A 26 7.13 -2.80 -9.05
CA PRO A 26 6.15 -3.11 -10.10
C PRO A 26 4.70 -3.18 -9.60
N ALA A 27 4.44 -2.90 -8.32
CA ALA A 27 3.12 -2.96 -7.74
C ALA A 27 2.92 -1.90 -6.64
N LEU A 28 1.65 -1.62 -6.36
CA LEU A 28 1.19 -0.74 -5.29
C LEU A 28 0.39 -1.56 -4.28
N TYR A 29 0.74 -1.48 -3.00
CA TYR A 29 -0.01 -2.02 -1.88
C TYR A 29 -1.02 -0.99 -1.37
N VAL A 30 -2.27 -1.41 -1.16
CA VAL A 30 -3.33 -0.55 -0.64
C VAL A 30 -3.37 -0.63 0.89
N THR A 31 -3.22 0.50 1.58
CA THR A 31 -3.33 0.59 3.04
C THR A 31 -3.85 1.94 3.50
N GLY A 32 -3.91 2.17 4.81
CA GLY A 32 -4.22 3.48 5.39
C GLY A 32 -3.02 4.44 5.36
N PRO A 33 -3.22 5.76 5.46
CA PRO A 33 -2.15 6.74 5.45
C PRO A 33 -1.42 6.79 6.80
N VAL A 34 -0.60 5.77 7.11
CA VAL A 34 0.00 5.55 8.45
C VAL A 34 0.98 6.63 8.94
N TYR A 35 1.33 7.61 8.11
CA TYR A 35 2.10 8.80 8.53
C TYR A 35 1.23 9.90 9.13
N LEU A 36 -0.08 9.75 9.06
CA LEU A 36 -1.06 10.67 9.59
C LEU A 36 -1.87 9.95 10.67
N ASP A 37 -2.48 10.71 11.57
CA ASP A 37 -3.32 10.14 12.62
C ASP A 37 -4.49 9.34 12.02
N ASP A 38 -4.98 8.32 12.74
CA ASP A 38 -6.11 7.49 12.29
C ASP A 38 -7.36 8.31 11.93
N ALA A 39 -7.54 9.47 12.57
CA ALA A 39 -8.61 10.41 12.26
C ALA A 39 -8.54 11.00 10.84
N PHE A 40 -7.38 10.95 10.18
CA PHE A 40 -7.22 11.35 8.78
C PHE A 40 -7.69 10.25 7.82
N ALA A 41 -7.64 8.98 8.22
CA ALA A 41 -7.92 7.86 7.32
C ALA A 41 -9.39 7.79 6.89
N VAL A 42 -10.31 8.44 7.61
CA VAL A 42 -11.75 8.44 7.33
C VAL A 42 -12.31 9.85 7.46
N VAL A 43 -13.02 10.30 6.41
CA VAL A 43 -13.80 11.55 6.43
C VAL A 43 -15.28 11.22 6.28
N GLU A 44 -16.14 11.88 7.06
CA GLU A 44 -17.58 11.80 6.84
C GLU A 44 -18.00 12.78 5.74
N GLU A 45 -18.60 12.27 4.67
CA GLU A 45 -19.17 13.06 3.59
C GLU A 45 -20.65 12.71 3.43
N ASN A 46 -21.54 13.69 3.67
CA ASN A 46 -22.99 13.51 3.57
C ASN A 46 -23.54 12.31 4.38
N GLY A 47 -22.95 12.02 5.53
CA GLY A 47 -23.33 10.89 6.39
C GLY A 47 -22.79 9.53 5.94
N HIS A 48 -21.91 9.49 4.93
CA HIS A 48 -21.23 8.28 4.49
C HIS A 48 -19.72 8.37 4.83
N PRO A 49 -19.10 7.30 5.36
CA PRO A 49 -17.67 7.27 5.58
C PRO A 49 -16.94 7.14 4.25
N VAL A 50 -16.00 8.04 3.98
CA VAL A 50 -15.07 8.01 2.86
C VAL A 50 -13.68 7.68 3.40
N MET A 51 -13.11 6.57 2.95
CA MET A 51 -11.78 6.15 3.36
C MET A 51 -10.71 6.71 2.42
N ILE A 52 -9.62 7.21 2.99
CA ILE A 52 -8.43 7.59 2.24
C ILE A 52 -7.54 6.35 2.13
N ALA A 53 -7.47 5.79 0.92
CA ALA A 53 -6.54 4.70 0.60
C ALA A 53 -5.19 5.26 0.19
N TRP A 54 -4.13 4.85 0.89
CA TRP A 54 -2.75 5.12 0.50
C TRP A 54 -2.21 3.97 -0.35
N LEU A 55 -1.62 4.33 -1.49
CA LEU A 55 -0.99 3.40 -2.41
C LEU A 55 0.53 3.45 -2.21
N VAL A 56 1.08 2.39 -1.65
CA VAL A 56 2.50 2.28 -1.31
C VAL A 56 3.23 1.45 -2.36
N PRO A 57 4.26 1.98 -3.04
CA PRO A 57 5.08 1.18 -3.95
C PRO A 57 5.79 0.03 -3.22
N ILE A 58 5.61 -1.19 -3.75
CA ILE A 58 6.20 -2.41 -3.19
C ILE A 58 7.01 -3.17 -4.24
N SER A 59 8.03 -3.89 -3.76
CA SER A 59 8.87 -4.75 -4.61
C SER A 59 8.11 -6.01 -5.06
N ALA A 60 8.66 -6.71 -6.05
CA ALA A 60 8.13 -8.01 -6.46
C ALA A 60 8.16 -9.05 -5.32
N ALA A 61 9.19 -8.99 -4.45
CA ALA A 61 9.32 -9.87 -3.29
C ALA A 61 8.27 -9.57 -2.22
N GLU A 62 8.00 -8.29 -1.96
CA GLU A 62 6.95 -7.83 -1.04
C GLU A 62 5.56 -8.25 -1.56
N HIS A 63 5.30 -8.11 -2.86
CA HIS A 63 4.06 -8.61 -3.46
C HIS A 63 3.92 -10.12 -3.28
N GLN A 64 4.97 -10.90 -3.57
CA GLN A 64 4.96 -12.34 -3.37
C GLN A 64 4.74 -12.72 -1.90
N TYR A 65 5.31 -11.95 -0.97
CA TYR A 65 5.11 -12.17 0.46
C TYR A 65 3.65 -11.95 0.85
N VAL A 66 3.03 -10.83 0.46
CA VAL A 66 1.60 -10.57 0.71
C VAL A 66 0.72 -11.67 0.11
N ALA A 67 1.02 -12.11 -1.12
CA ALA A 67 0.24 -13.17 -1.79
C ALA A 67 0.33 -14.54 -1.09
N THR A 68 1.42 -14.82 -0.37
CA THR A 68 1.66 -16.13 0.27
C THR A 68 1.40 -16.14 1.77
N GLN A 69 1.68 -15.04 2.47
CA GLN A 69 1.55 -14.92 3.93
C GLN A 69 0.32 -14.12 4.35
N GLY A 70 -0.29 -13.38 3.43
CA GLY A 70 -1.34 -12.41 3.73
C GLY A 70 -0.78 -11.02 4.08
N TRP A 71 -1.69 -10.07 4.20
CA TRP A 71 -1.34 -8.66 4.40
C TRP A 71 -1.03 -8.31 5.86
N ASP A 72 -1.72 -8.92 6.83
CA ASP A 72 -1.46 -8.73 8.27
C ASP A 72 0.03 -8.97 8.63
N PRO A 73 0.63 -10.14 8.29
CA PRO A 73 2.06 -10.36 8.57
C PRO A 73 3.00 -9.42 7.82
N PHE A 74 2.61 -8.95 6.64
CA PHE A 74 3.41 -7.98 5.90
C PHE A 74 3.44 -6.63 6.60
N GLU A 75 2.30 -6.18 7.13
CA GLU A 75 2.24 -4.94 7.91
C GLU A 75 3.00 -5.05 9.24
N ASP A 76 3.00 -6.21 9.89
CA ASP A 76 3.87 -6.47 11.04
C ASP A 76 5.36 -6.30 10.68
N VAL A 77 5.77 -6.77 9.50
CA VAL A 77 7.14 -6.59 9.00
C VAL A 77 7.44 -5.10 8.72
N LEU A 78 6.49 -4.37 8.14
CA LEU A 78 6.64 -2.92 7.91
C LEU A 78 6.81 -2.17 9.23
N VAL A 79 6.00 -2.46 10.24
CA VAL A 79 6.11 -1.86 11.58
C VAL A 79 7.45 -2.22 12.23
N ALA A 80 7.87 -3.48 12.13
CA ALA A 80 9.11 -3.93 12.78
C ALA A 80 10.38 -3.36 12.13
N ARG A 81 10.38 -3.13 10.81
CA ARG A 81 11.53 -2.62 10.07
C ARG A 81 11.53 -1.10 9.88
N ASP A 82 10.37 -0.46 10.05
CA ASP A 82 10.17 0.98 9.94
C ASP A 82 10.82 1.62 8.69
N PRO A 83 10.53 1.11 7.47
CA PRO A 83 11.10 1.68 6.25
C PRO A 83 10.47 3.04 5.91
N ASP A 84 11.22 3.88 5.19
CA ASP A 84 10.64 5.06 4.53
C ASP A 84 9.78 4.60 3.33
N LEU A 85 8.45 4.62 3.50
CA LEU A 85 7.47 4.15 2.52
C LEU A 85 7.26 5.12 1.35
N VAL A 86 7.74 6.37 1.45
CA VAL A 86 7.73 7.32 0.32
C VAL A 86 9.01 7.27 -0.51
N ASP A 87 10.08 6.66 0.02
CA ASP A 87 11.26 6.35 -0.78
C ASP A 87 11.00 5.16 -1.71
N VAL A 88 10.71 5.48 -2.99
CA VAL A 88 10.50 4.48 -4.05
C VAL A 88 11.74 3.57 -4.24
N ARG A 89 12.95 4.03 -3.90
CA ARG A 89 14.19 3.26 -4.03
C ARG A 89 14.56 2.46 -2.78
N ARG A 90 13.71 2.47 -1.74
CA ARG A 90 13.92 1.66 -0.53
C ARG A 90 14.08 0.17 -0.87
N PRO A 91 14.98 -0.56 -0.20
CA PRO A 91 15.10 -2.00 -0.37
C PRO A 91 13.83 -2.74 0.08
N SER A 92 13.73 -4.02 -0.31
CA SER A 92 12.67 -4.92 0.19
C SER A 92 12.79 -5.09 1.70
N VAL A 93 11.65 -5.13 2.39
CA VAL A 93 11.57 -5.50 3.82
C VAL A 93 11.32 -6.99 4.05
N VAL A 94 11.21 -7.80 3.00
CA VAL A 94 11.08 -9.26 3.09
C VAL A 94 12.17 -9.94 2.30
#